data_AF-A0A8H6L8P4-F1
#
_entry.id   AF-A0A8H6L8P4-F1
#
_cell.length_a   1.000
_cell.length_b   1.000
_cell.length_c   1.000
_cell.angle_alpha   90.00
_cell.angle_beta   90.00
_cell.angle_gamma   90.00
#
_symmetry.space_group_name_H-M   'P 1'
#
loop_
_entity.id
_entity.type
_entity.pdbx_description
1 polymer ?
#
loop_
_entity_poly.entity_id
_entity_poly.type
_entity_poly.pdbx_seq_one_letter_code
_entity_poly.pdbx_strand_id
1 'polypeptide(L)'
;MLILTCHVTYWDRFGWKDNFAKSAFDQRQWEYATALRRKNVFTPQVIVNGQVDGVGHNSRDLQVLITKGNAFSTAQTMEILYMIHGGGITVSGLGNEHGVVSVIRYDDIPRL
;
A
#
# COMPACT_ATOMS: atom_id res chain seq x y z
N MET A 1 9.59 -7.46 5.14
CA MET A 1 9.04 -6.45 4.21
C MET A 1 7.83 -7.05 3.54
N LEU A 2 6.71 -6.34 3.54
CA LEU A 2 5.50 -6.75 2.83
C LEU A 2 5.42 -5.95 1.53
N ILE A 3 5.19 -6.62 0.41
CA ILE A 3 5.04 -5.99 -0.91
C ILE A 3 3.61 -6.22 -1.38
N LEU A 4 2.96 -5.15 -1.85
CA LEU A 4 1.61 -5.18 -2.39
C LEU A 4 1.61 -4.63 -3.81
N THR A 5 0.96 -5.33 -4.73
CA THR A 5 0.68 -4.84 -6.08
C THR A 5 -0.77 -4.39 -6.14
N CYS A 6 -1.01 -3.13 -6.50
CA CYS A 6 -2.35 -2.55 -6.56
C CYS A 6 -2.64 -2.10 -8.00
N HIS A 7 -3.45 -2.86 -8.72
CA HIS A 7 -3.74 -2.61 -10.14
C HIS A 7 -4.82 -1.52 -10.28
N VAL A 8 -4.50 -0.45 -10.99
CA VAL A 8 -5.37 0.72 -11.17
C VAL A 8 -6.32 0.52 -12.34
N THR A 9 -7.52 1.09 -12.28
CA THR A 9 -8.55 0.93 -13.35
C THR A 9 -8.50 2.02 -14.40
N TYR A 10 -7.80 3.14 -14.17
CA TYR A 10 -7.86 4.27 -15.10
C TYR A 10 -7.27 3.99 -16.50
N TRP A 11 -6.61 2.84 -16.70
CA TRP A 11 -6.20 2.36 -18.02
C TRP A 11 -7.33 1.63 -18.77
N ASP A 12 -8.35 1.12 -18.08
CA ASP A 12 -9.47 0.37 -18.68
C ASP A 12 -10.19 1.19 -19.76
N ARG A 13 -10.27 2.51 -19.59
CA ARG A 13 -10.87 3.45 -20.56
C ARG A 13 -10.18 3.47 -21.93
N PHE A 14 -8.96 2.94 -22.03
CA PHE A 14 -8.19 2.82 -23.27
C PHE A 14 -8.27 1.42 -23.89
N GLY A 15 -9.14 0.54 -23.35
CA GLY A 15 -9.34 -0.81 -23.86
C GLY A 15 -8.44 -1.87 -23.22
N TRP A 16 -7.58 -1.50 -22.27
CA TRP A 16 -6.73 -2.44 -21.55
C TRP A 16 -7.32 -2.76 -20.18
N LYS A 17 -8.35 -3.63 -20.17
CA LYS A 17 -9.04 -4.03 -18.95
C LYS A 17 -8.27 -5.10 -18.19
N ASP A 18 -7.86 -4.80 -16.98
CA ASP A 18 -7.10 -5.71 -16.11
C ASP A 18 -8.03 -6.40 -15.09
N ASN A 19 -7.99 -7.73 -15.02
CA ASN A 19 -8.82 -8.53 -14.11
C ASN A 19 -8.49 -8.31 -12.62
N PHE A 20 -7.29 -7.83 -12.32
CA PHE A 20 -6.85 -7.53 -10.95
C PHE A 20 -7.09 -6.06 -10.57
N ALA A 21 -7.47 -5.21 -11.54
CA ALA A 21 -7.72 -3.81 -11.28
C ALA A 21 -8.99 -3.58 -10.47
N LYS A 22 -8.93 -2.64 -9.54
CA LYS A 22 -10.05 -2.28 -8.66
C LYS A 22 -10.07 -0.78 -8.44
N SER A 23 -11.25 -0.16 -8.48
CA SER A 23 -11.42 1.28 -8.22
C SER A 23 -10.91 1.71 -6.84
N ALA A 24 -10.96 0.79 -5.86
CA ALA A 24 -10.36 0.99 -4.54
C ALA A 24 -8.83 1.23 -4.59
N PHE A 25 -8.13 0.68 -5.60
CA PHE A 25 -6.71 0.92 -5.79
C PHE A 25 -6.43 2.29 -6.44
N ASP A 26 -7.31 2.77 -7.31
CA ASP A 26 -7.24 4.16 -7.81
C ASP A 26 -7.43 5.16 -6.66
N GLN A 27 -8.45 4.92 -5.83
CA GLN A 27 -8.73 5.75 -4.66
C GLN A 27 -7.52 5.79 -3.72
N ARG A 28 -6.96 4.62 -3.38
CA ARG A 28 -5.77 4.53 -2.53
C ARG A 28 -4.59 5.32 -3.11
N GLN A 29 -4.38 5.27 -4.41
CA GLN A 29 -3.31 6.02 -5.07
C GLN A 29 -3.53 7.54 -4.97
N TRP A 30 -4.77 8.00 -5.14
CA TRP A 30 -5.13 9.40 -4.97
C TRP A 30 -5.03 9.89 -3.53
N GLU A 31 -5.34 9.03 -2.55
CA GLU A 31 -5.12 9.32 -1.13
C GLU A 31 -3.63 9.54 -0.85
N TYR A 32 -2.75 8.70 -1.40
CA TYR A 32 -1.30 8.94 -1.31
C TYR A 32 -0.85 10.19 -2.06
N ALA A 33 -1.39 10.48 -3.25
CA ALA A 33 -1.09 11.73 -3.95
C ALA A 33 -1.44 12.95 -3.10
N THR A 34 -2.59 12.92 -2.42
CA THR A 34 -3.01 13.99 -1.49
C THR A 34 -2.05 14.11 -0.30
N ALA A 35 -1.75 13.00 0.37
CA ALA A 35 -0.85 12.97 1.53
C ALA A 35 0.57 13.45 1.18
N LEU A 36 1.07 13.09 0.00
CA LEU A 36 2.40 13.44 -0.52
C LEU A 36 2.40 14.77 -1.30
N ARG A 37 1.29 15.52 -1.28
CA ARG A 37 1.13 16.82 -1.96
C ARG A 37 1.45 16.79 -3.46
N ARG A 38 1.11 15.69 -4.13
CA ARG A 38 1.20 15.54 -5.58
C ARG A 38 -0.07 16.02 -6.26
N LYS A 39 0.08 16.58 -7.46
CA LYS A 39 -1.06 17.05 -8.26
C LYS A 39 -1.70 15.94 -9.10
N ASN A 40 -0.94 14.88 -9.40
CA ASN A 40 -1.34 13.79 -10.30
C ASN A 40 -0.82 12.44 -9.79
N VAL A 41 -1.49 11.38 -10.22
CA VAL A 41 -1.06 9.98 -10.08
C VAL A 41 -0.38 9.48 -11.36
N PHE A 42 0.43 8.42 -11.26
CA PHE A 42 1.13 7.83 -12.40
C PHE A 42 1.42 6.34 -12.16
N THR A 43 1.69 5.59 -13.22
CA THR A 43 2.14 4.19 -13.14
C THR A 43 3.35 3.97 -14.05
N PRO A 44 4.34 3.15 -13.64
CA PRO A 44 4.44 2.50 -12.32
C PRO A 44 4.77 3.53 -11.22
N GLN A 45 4.19 3.35 -10.03
CA GLN A 45 4.47 4.15 -8.85
C GLN A 45 4.67 3.21 -7.66
N VAL A 46 5.81 3.37 -6.98
CA VAL A 46 6.14 2.72 -5.71
C VAL A 46 5.89 3.72 -4.59
N ILE A 47 5.25 3.28 -3.52
CA ILE A 47 5.06 4.03 -2.27
C ILE A 47 5.71 3.23 -1.14
N VAL A 48 6.59 3.86 -0.37
CA VAL A 48 7.30 3.22 0.76
C VAL A 48 6.81 3.81 2.07
N ASN A 49 6.29 2.94 2.95
CA ASN A 49 5.75 3.25 4.28
C ASN A 49 4.71 4.40 4.29
N GLY A 50 4.10 4.70 3.13
CA GLY A 50 3.19 5.83 2.95
C GLY A 50 3.85 7.22 3.00
N GLN A 51 5.18 7.30 3.08
CA GLN A 51 5.91 8.54 3.33
C GLN A 51 6.64 9.09 2.10
N VAL A 52 7.03 8.21 1.17
CA VAL A 52 7.75 8.60 -0.04
C VAL A 52 7.26 7.80 -1.24
N ASP A 53 7.26 8.44 -2.41
CA ASP A 53 6.91 7.79 -3.67
C ASP A 53 7.95 8.01 -4.77
N GLY A 54 7.94 7.14 -5.78
CA GLY A 54 8.80 7.24 -6.95
C GLY A 54 8.49 6.16 -7.99
N VAL A 55 9.21 6.17 -9.10
CA VAL A 55 9.01 5.19 -10.19
C VAL A 55 9.59 3.82 -9.81
N GLY A 56 10.77 3.80 -9.16
CA GLY A 56 11.42 2.54 -8.77
C GLY A 56 11.94 1.75 -9.98
N HIS A 57 12.41 2.44 -11.01
CA HIS A 57 12.73 1.85 -12.32
C HIS A 57 13.97 0.93 -12.33
N ASN A 58 14.77 0.94 -11.26
CA ASN A 58 15.87 0.01 -11.05
C ASN A 58 16.13 -0.22 -9.55
N SER A 59 16.98 -1.20 -9.23
CA SER A 59 17.29 -1.59 -7.85
C SER A 59 17.90 -0.46 -7.02
N ARG A 60 18.74 0.39 -7.62
CA ARG A 60 19.36 1.53 -6.92
C ARG A 60 18.32 2.60 -6.57
N ASP A 61 17.45 2.95 -7.51
CA ASP A 61 16.35 3.90 -7.29
C ASP A 61 15.39 3.39 -6.20
N LEU A 62 15.00 2.12 -6.30
CA LEU A 62 14.18 1.48 -5.27
C LEU A 62 14.85 1.49 -3.89
N GLN A 63 16.14 1.19 -3.80
CA GLN A 63 16.88 1.22 -2.55
C GLN A 63 16.91 2.62 -1.92
N VAL A 64 17.00 3.68 -2.73
CA VAL A 64 16.90 5.06 -2.25
C VAL A 64 15.52 5.35 -1.67
N LEU A 65 14.45 4.92 -2.34
CA LEU A 65 13.08 5.08 -1.84
C LEU A 65 12.88 4.34 -0.51
N ILE A 66 13.37 3.10 -0.40
CA ILE A 66 13.30 2.29 0.83
C ILE A 66 14.02 2.98 1.98
N THR A 67 15.26 3.42 1.76
CA THR A 67 16.04 4.12 2.79
C THR A 67 15.35 5.40 3.26
N LYS A 68 14.80 6.20 2.35
CA LYS A 68 14.05 7.41 2.69
C LYS A 68 12.79 7.08 3.49
N GLY A 69 11.99 6.12 3.05
CA GLY A 69 10.75 5.74 3.75
C GLY A 69 11.01 5.19 5.15
N ASN A 70 12.08 4.42 5.33
CA ASN A 70 12.47 3.89 6.65
C ASN A 70 12.93 4.99 7.62
N ALA A 71 13.59 6.04 7.12
CA ALA A 71 14.03 7.15 7.97
C ALA A 71 12.86 7.90 8.66
N PHE A 72 11.68 7.93 8.03
CA PHE A 72 10.46 8.50 8.63
C PHE A 72 9.80 7.58 9.64
N SER A 73 9.87 6.25 9.44
CA SER A 73 9.14 5.27 10.26
C SER A 73 9.72 5.08 11.66
N THR A 74 11.02 5.33 11.86
CA THR A 74 11.65 5.25 13.19
C THR A 74 11.08 6.25 14.20
N ALA A 75 10.38 7.29 13.73
CA ALA A 75 9.80 8.33 14.59
C ALA A 75 8.37 8.03 15.09
N GLN A 76 7.68 7.03 14.52
CA GLN A 76 6.28 6.70 14.84
C GLN A 76 6.05 5.18 14.73
N THR A 77 6.60 4.41 15.67
CA THR A 77 6.19 3.01 15.82
C THR A 77 4.92 2.97 16.67
N MET A 78 3.79 2.76 16.03
CA MET A 78 2.58 2.33 16.73
C MET A 78 2.69 0.84 17.03
N GLU A 79 2.65 0.48 18.31
CA GLU A 79 2.42 -0.92 18.68
C GLU A 79 0.96 -1.28 18.40
N ILE A 80 0.77 -2.21 17.47
CA ILE A 80 -0.52 -2.80 17.15
C ILE A 80 -0.53 -4.22 17.72
N LEU A 81 -1.48 -4.50 18.60
CA LEU A 81 -1.75 -5.82 19.11
C LEU A 81 -2.77 -6.50 18.20
N TYR A 82 -2.54 -7.77 17.87
CA TYR A 82 -3.52 -8.60 17.18
C TYR A 82 -3.76 -9.90 17.95
N MET A 83 -5.00 -10.37 17.94
CA MET A 83 -5.38 -11.67 18.48
C MET A 83 -6.25 -12.42 17.48
N ILE A 84 -5.95 -13.72 17.30
CA ILE A 84 -6.76 -14.64 16.49
C ILE A 84 -7.50 -15.56 17.46
N HIS A 85 -8.83 -15.58 17.39
CA HIS A 85 -9.66 -16.46 18.23
C HIS A 85 -10.88 -16.93 17.43
N GLY A 86 -11.29 -18.19 17.60
CA GLY A 86 -12.62 -18.71 17.24
C GLY A 86 -13.21 -18.30 15.87
N GLY A 87 -12.39 -18.05 14.84
CA GLY A 87 -12.83 -17.59 13.51
C GLY A 87 -12.76 -16.08 13.23
N GLY A 88 -12.22 -15.27 14.15
CA GLY A 88 -12.08 -13.83 14.02
C GLY A 88 -10.66 -13.32 14.32
N ILE A 89 -10.38 -12.10 13.86
CA ILE A 89 -9.15 -11.36 14.16
C ILE A 89 -9.56 -10.08 14.90
N THR A 90 -8.97 -9.84 16.07
CA THR A 90 -9.09 -8.57 16.80
C THR A 90 -7.80 -7.79 16.62
N VAL A 91 -7.91 -6.52 16.28
CA VAL A 91 -6.78 -5.59 16.13
C VAL A 91 -6.99 -4.41 17.07
N SER A 92 -6.02 -4.12 17.92
CA SER A 92 -6.06 -3.05 18.91
C SER A 92 -4.82 -2.16 18.78
N GLY A 93 -5.01 -0.84 18.80
CA GLY A 93 -3.93 0.14 18.87
C GLY A 93 -3.83 0.76 20.26
N LEU A 94 -2.61 1.15 20.66
CA LEU A 94 -2.39 1.92 21.89
C LEU A 94 -2.60 3.42 21.59
N GLY A 95 -3.84 3.91 21.65
CA GLY A 95 -4.15 5.34 21.51
C GLY A 95 -5.54 5.64 20.96
N ASN A 96 -5.87 6.93 20.88
CA ASN A 96 -7.10 7.44 20.25
C ASN A 96 -6.91 7.77 18.75
N GLU A 97 -5.92 7.15 18.11
CA GLU A 97 -5.65 7.37 16.69
C GLU A 97 -6.63 6.57 15.82
N HIS A 98 -7.10 7.20 14.75
CA HIS A 98 -7.94 6.55 13.75
C HIS A 98 -7.06 6.05 12.60
N GLY A 99 -7.25 4.78 12.20
CA GLY A 99 -6.52 4.16 11.12
C GLY A 99 -7.39 3.24 10.27
N VAL A 100 -6.91 2.94 9.07
CA VAL A 100 -7.54 1.96 8.18
C VAL A 100 -6.87 0.60 8.37
N VAL A 101 -7.64 -0.41 8.75
CA VAL A 101 -7.17 -1.80 8.81
C VAL A 101 -7.51 -2.49 7.49
N SER A 102 -6.49 -2.93 6.76
CA SER A 102 -6.65 -3.74 5.54
C SER A 102 -6.36 -5.21 5.85
N VAL A 103 -7.33 -6.09 5.62
CA VAL A 103 -7.14 -7.55 5.72
C VAL A 103 -6.77 -8.08 4.34
N ILE A 104 -5.63 -8.75 4.25
CA ILE A 104 -5.11 -9.31 3.00
C ILE A 104 -5.14 -10.83 3.13
N ARG A 105 -5.98 -11.48 2.33
CA ARG A 105 -6.00 -12.93 2.22
C ARG A 105 -5.01 -13.37 1.15
N TYR A 106 -4.17 -14.32 1.50
CA TYR A 106 -3.27 -15.01 0.59
C TYR A 106 -3.62 -16.50 0.64
N ASP A 107 -3.99 -17.08 -0.50
CA ASP A 107 -4.12 -18.53 -0.65
C ASP A 107 -2.75 -19.05 -1.16
N ASP A 108 -2.12 -19.96 -0.43
CA ASP A 108 -0.83 -20.56 -0.77
C ASP A 108 -0.93 -21.73 -1.77
N ILE A 109 -2.16 -22.15 -2.10
CA ILE A 109 -2.45 -23.25 -3.00
C ILE A 109 -2.63 -22.71 -4.43
N PRO A 110 -1.78 -23.11 -5.40
CA PRO A 110 -2.00 -22.78 -6.80
C PRO A 110 -3.31 -23.41 -7.26
N ARG A 111 -4.28 -22.60 -7.67
CA ARG A 111 -5.44 -23.11 -8.42
C ARG A 111 -5.01 -23.24 -9.88
N LEU A 112 -4.69 -24.47 -10.28
CA LEU A 112 -4.55 -24.89 -11.68
C LEU A 112 -5.91 -24.93 -12.36
#